data_AF-A0A7S4K9W5-F1
#
_entry.id   AF-A0A7S4K9W5-F1
#
_cell.length_a   1.000
_cell.length_b   1.000
_cell.length_c   1.000
_cell.angle_alpha   90.00
_cell.angle_beta   90.00
_cell.angle_gamma   90.00
#
_symmetry.space_group_name_H-M   'P 1'
#
loop_
_entity.id
_entity.type
_entity.pdbx_description
1 polymer ?
#
loop_
_entity_poly.entity_id
_entity_poly.type
_entity_poly.pdbx_seq_one_letter_code
_entity_poly.pdbx_strand_id
1 'polypeptide(L)'
;KGGPPVGGSPDDLLFPADEIHDGGSMTDSDATLPAGECNGTLRDADDEEDDEREEAELALANRGFEANPPPLDTHATRSRDGGAGRIDSLDLLRGLIVIVMAWDHSKDFLASYKGQDGTSPGDDGAGSYGTHTEGYAGPLEMFSGRLGYFLARAISHICAPGFSFLMGAGMIMLKESRMTRSGWTGRKVCRFFLLRGILLIVLGFVVRASFLILLVDPTPVVKAHISKSTSPVLGDLLGFFQVMTSLGLSMIAASPLVSMMLPRLTQNELPSSLEAPLLESSDHQERIGQLEAAASVRKIGVICGLLATAMLAADQCIVWLAQGSDPGKAHTTDATSFGEIIVRFTLVPGEFDTLPSQNEYPFVPWLAICLAGVSFGASLIVHKDRVIKSCGLYGACLLALFVLARLLGGRVLSMRGWPLHEGREYPAISILNVCKYPPSVAYMLLTMGINLLLLRFLAKVKRPGSDPCSRSLLAFGRAPLVFYVVHFYAITAFTVILYATTGIYGIPMSLVFVVWLGLLALMRVLCDCFAAFKKKTTVDSIWRFF
;
A
#
# COMPACT_ATOMS: atom_id res chain seq x y z
N LYS A 1 -4.28 68.05 -3.62
CA LYS A 1 -3.56 68.01 -4.92
C LYS A 1 -3.33 66.54 -5.24
N GLY A 2 -4.01 65.84 -6.13
CA GLY A 2 -5.01 66.11 -7.16
C GLY A 2 -4.98 64.85 -8.03
N GLY A 3 -6.11 64.18 -8.25
CA GLY A 3 -6.29 63.35 -9.46
C GLY A 3 -6.50 64.27 -10.67
N PRO A 4 -7.03 63.81 -11.83
CA PRO A 4 -7.45 62.45 -12.26
C PRO A 4 -6.88 62.21 -13.72
N PRO A 5 -7.53 61.60 -14.75
CA PRO A 5 -8.81 60.84 -14.85
C PRO A 5 -8.89 59.60 -15.82
N VAL A 6 -10.01 58.84 -15.70
CA VAL A 6 -10.93 58.27 -16.75
C VAL A 6 -10.33 57.29 -17.80
N GLY A 7 -10.94 56.19 -18.25
CA GLY A 7 -12.29 55.60 -18.20
C GLY A 7 -12.51 54.81 -19.51
N GLY A 8 -13.43 53.82 -19.54
CA GLY A 8 -13.94 53.23 -20.80
C GLY A 8 -14.12 51.70 -20.83
N SER A 9 -15.37 51.24 -20.71
CA SER A 9 -15.95 50.14 -21.52
C SER A 9 -16.77 50.81 -22.66
N PRO A 10 -17.44 50.13 -23.64
CA PRO A 10 -17.85 48.71 -23.77
C PRO A 10 -17.71 48.15 -25.23
N ASP A 11 -18.45 47.06 -25.52
CA ASP A 11 -18.81 46.52 -26.86
C ASP A 11 -17.73 45.66 -27.55
N ASP A 12 -17.97 44.57 -28.26
CA ASP A 12 -19.15 43.81 -28.69
C ASP A 12 -18.59 42.50 -29.28
N LEU A 13 -19.34 41.40 -29.26
CA LEU A 13 -19.52 40.45 -30.39
C LEU A 13 -20.31 39.20 -29.94
N LEU A 14 -21.61 39.26 -30.24
CA LEU A 14 -22.51 38.14 -30.52
C LEU A 14 -21.98 37.30 -31.72
N PHE A 15 -22.16 35.98 -31.83
CA PHE A 15 -23.34 35.18 -32.27
C PHE A 15 -22.81 33.75 -32.66
N PRO A 16 -23.62 32.74 -33.07
CA PRO A 16 -24.67 32.01 -32.35
C PRO A 16 -24.52 30.46 -32.47
N ALA A 17 -25.53 29.76 -31.93
CA ALA A 17 -25.84 28.34 -32.10
C ALA A 17 -26.53 28.01 -33.45
N ASP A 18 -26.81 26.70 -33.65
CA ASP A 18 -27.75 26.01 -34.58
C ASP A 18 -27.04 24.89 -35.36
N GLU A 19 -27.56 23.71 -35.73
CA GLU A 19 -28.79 22.93 -35.50
C GLU A 19 -28.57 21.52 -36.15
N ILE A 20 -29.04 20.45 -35.50
CA ILE A 20 -29.98 19.40 -35.98
C ILE A 20 -29.76 18.64 -37.33
N HIS A 21 -29.84 17.28 -37.24
CA HIS A 21 -30.52 16.25 -38.10
C HIS A 21 -29.75 14.91 -37.94
N ASP A 22 -30.25 13.74 -37.51
CA ASP A 22 -31.52 12.98 -37.49
C ASP A 22 -31.81 12.04 -38.70
N GLY A 23 -32.10 10.77 -38.40
CA GLY A 23 -32.67 9.68 -39.26
C GLY A 23 -31.72 8.93 -40.22
N GLY A 24 -31.78 7.61 -40.53
CA GLY A 24 -32.65 6.45 -40.26
C GLY A 24 -32.14 5.25 -41.13
N SER A 25 -31.96 4.03 -40.61
CA SER A 25 -32.77 2.77 -40.74
C SER A 25 -32.95 2.08 -42.12
N MET A 26 -32.55 0.79 -42.17
CA MET A 26 -33.28 -0.44 -42.62
C MET A 26 -33.41 -0.90 -44.10
N THR A 27 -33.11 -2.22 -44.28
CA THR A 27 -33.79 -3.32 -45.07
C THR A 27 -33.74 -3.26 -46.62
N ASP A 28 -33.78 -4.34 -47.43
CA ASP A 28 -34.12 -5.77 -47.26
C ASP A 28 -33.68 -6.64 -48.47
N SER A 29 -33.67 -7.97 -48.26
CA SER A 29 -33.94 -9.15 -49.15
C SER A 29 -33.70 -9.19 -50.68
N ASP A 30 -33.18 -10.32 -51.20
CA ASP A 30 -34.01 -11.23 -52.05
C ASP A 30 -33.39 -12.63 -52.32
N ALA A 31 -34.26 -13.60 -52.58
CA ALA A 31 -34.03 -15.05 -52.70
C ALA A 31 -34.19 -15.57 -54.15
N THR A 32 -33.70 -16.79 -54.47
CA THR A 32 -34.31 -17.69 -55.50
C THR A 32 -33.73 -19.13 -55.49
N LEU A 33 -34.65 -20.10 -55.60
CA LEU A 33 -34.53 -21.56 -55.89
C LEU A 33 -34.79 -21.80 -57.41
N PRO A 34 -34.71 -23.02 -58.07
CA PRO A 34 -35.31 -24.32 -57.63
C PRO A 34 -34.80 -25.70 -58.20
N ALA A 35 -35.47 -26.78 -57.73
CA ALA A 35 -35.82 -28.11 -58.33
C ALA A 35 -34.70 -29.10 -58.78
N GLY A 36 -34.81 -30.44 -58.73
CA GLY A 36 -35.82 -31.45 -58.36
C GLY A 36 -35.46 -32.80 -59.05
N GLU A 37 -35.87 -33.96 -58.48
CA GLU A 37 -36.24 -35.26 -59.11
C GLU A 37 -35.80 -36.55 -58.37
N CYS A 38 -36.70 -37.55 -58.42
CA CYS A 38 -36.68 -38.87 -57.79
C CYS A 38 -36.46 -39.99 -58.83
N ASN A 39 -35.83 -41.11 -58.43
CA ASN A 39 -36.36 -42.48 -58.59
C ASN A 39 -35.40 -43.52 -57.98
N GLY A 40 -35.95 -44.60 -57.41
CA GLY A 40 -35.19 -45.72 -56.85
C GLY A 40 -35.33 -47.02 -57.65
N THR A 41 -34.54 -48.04 -57.30
CA THR A 41 -34.94 -49.45 -57.03
C THR A 41 -33.73 -50.37 -56.75
N LEU A 42 -33.78 -51.03 -55.58
CA LEU A 42 -33.53 -52.45 -55.27
C LEU A 42 -32.15 -53.14 -55.48
N ARG A 43 -31.66 -53.69 -54.33
CA ARG A 43 -31.02 -55.03 -54.09
C ARG A 43 -29.57 -55.22 -54.57
N ASP A 44 -28.66 -55.90 -53.87
CA ASP A 44 -28.69 -56.90 -52.78
C ASP A 44 -27.50 -56.70 -51.82
N ALA A 45 -27.60 -57.26 -50.62
CA ALA A 45 -26.56 -57.33 -49.61
C ALA A 45 -25.55 -58.45 -49.93
N ASP A 46 -24.25 -58.18 -49.76
CA ASP A 46 -23.20 -59.09 -49.23
C ASP A 46 -21.75 -58.61 -49.53
N ASP A 47 -21.46 -57.29 -49.50
CA ASP A 47 -20.08 -56.77 -49.69
C ASP A 47 -19.74 -55.48 -48.86
N GLU A 48 -20.40 -55.24 -47.70
CA GLU A 48 -20.20 -54.02 -46.86
C GLU A 48 -19.28 -54.24 -45.64
N GLU A 49 -18.04 -54.69 -45.81
CA GLU A 49 -17.05 -54.66 -44.69
C GLU A 49 -15.67 -54.09 -45.04
N ASP A 50 -15.39 -53.71 -46.29
CA ASP A 50 -14.10 -53.13 -46.70
C ASP A 50 -14.14 -51.66 -47.20
N ASP A 51 -15.33 -51.06 -47.39
CA ASP A 51 -15.48 -49.65 -47.84
C ASP A 51 -15.64 -48.62 -46.71
N GLU A 52 -15.92 -49.04 -45.46
CA GLU A 52 -16.10 -48.11 -44.32
C GLU A 52 -14.81 -47.44 -43.82
N ARG A 53 -13.63 -47.89 -44.29
CA ARG A 53 -12.33 -47.31 -43.89
C ARG A 53 -11.83 -46.20 -44.81
N GLU A 54 -12.28 -46.12 -46.05
CA GLU A 54 -11.81 -45.10 -47.01
C GLU A 54 -12.73 -43.86 -47.05
N GLU A 55 -14.01 -44.00 -46.70
CA GLU A 55 -14.95 -42.87 -46.59
C GLU A 55 -14.79 -42.06 -45.28
N ALA A 56 -14.24 -42.67 -44.22
CA ALA A 56 -14.00 -42.01 -42.93
C ALA A 56 -12.82 -41.02 -42.96
N GLU A 57 -11.79 -41.25 -43.79
CA GLU A 57 -10.65 -40.32 -43.91
C GLU A 57 -10.94 -39.11 -44.82
N LEU A 58 -11.89 -39.22 -45.76
CA LEU A 58 -12.30 -38.12 -46.64
C LEU A 58 -13.37 -37.21 -46.03
N ALA A 59 -14.19 -37.69 -45.08
CA ALA A 59 -15.19 -36.89 -44.38
C ALA A 59 -14.60 -35.94 -43.30
N LEU A 60 -13.40 -36.25 -42.79
CA LEU A 60 -12.71 -35.46 -41.75
C LEU A 60 -11.92 -34.26 -42.31
N ALA A 61 -11.71 -34.17 -43.62
CA ALA A 61 -10.88 -33.13 -44.25
C ALA A 61 -11.66 -31.88 -44.73
N ASN A 62 -13.00 -31.87 -44.70
CA ASN A 62 -13.78 -30.87 -45.47
C ASN A 62 -14.93 -30.14 -44.73
N ARG A 63 -14.90 -30.04 -43.39
CA ARG A 63 -15.86 -29.17 -42.67
C ARG A 63 -15.16 -28.18 -41.73
N GLY A 64 -14.61 -27.14 -42.34
CA GLY A 64 -14.55 -25.82 -41.71
C GLY A 64 -15.88 -25.07 -41.93
N PHE A 65 -16.15 -24.15 -40.99
CA PHE A 65 -17.19 -23.11 -40.99
C PHE A 65 -18.58 -23.41 -40.35
N GLU A 66 -18.80 -22.72 -39.22
CA GLU A 66 -20.07 -22.30 -38.58
C GLU A 66 -21.07 -23.34 -38.02
N ALA A 67 -20.98 -23.62 -36.70
CA ALA A 67 -22.11 -23.66 -35.76
C ALA A 67 -21.61 -23.82 -34.30
N ASN A 68 -22.10 -22.98 -33.39
CA ASN A 68 -21.77 -22.99 -31.95
C ASN A 68 -22.30 -24.24 -31.22
N PRO A 69 -21.49 -24.94 -30.40
CA PRO A 69 -21.99 -25.95 -29.46
C PRO A 69 -22.53 -25.33 -28.15
N PRO A 70 -23.48 -26.00 -27.45
CA PRO A 70 -24.11 -25.50 -26.23
C PRO A 70 -23.11 -25.43 -25.05
N PRO A 71 -23.36 -24.59 -24.02
CA PRO A 71 -22.38 -24.33 -22.97
C PRO A 71 -22.18 -25.57 -22.09
N LEU A 72 -21.00 -26.17 -22.19
CA LEU A 72 -20.51 -27.22 -21.29
C LEU A 72 -20.21 -26.63 -19.91
N ASP A 73 -20.89 -27.15 -18.89
CA ASP A 73 -20.61 -26.93 -17.48
C ASP A 73 -19.16 -27.29 -17.15
N THR A 74 -18.30 -26.28 -17.00
CA THR A 74 -16.91 -26.43 -16.60
C THR A 74 -16.77 -26.34 -15.09
N HIS A 75 -17.18 -27.42 -14.40
CA HIS A 75 -16.62 -27.69 -13.08
C HIS A 75 -15.21 -28.29 -13.21
N ALA A 76 -14.25 -27.61 -12.60
CA ALA A 76 -13.04 -28.18 -11.99
C ALA A 76 -11.91 -28.66 -12.92
N THR A 77 -11.30 -27.76 -13.69
CA THR A 77 -9.86 -27.85 -13.93
C THR A 77 -9.12 -27.21 -12.74
N ARG A 78 -8.66 -28.05 -11.80
CA ARG A 78 -7.62 -27.65 -10.85
C ARG A 78 -6.37 -27.31 -11.67
N SER A 79 -6.15 -26.03 -11.93
CA SER A 79 -4.84 -25.54 -12.31
C SER A 79 -3.86 -25.93 -11.19
N ARG A 80 -2.93 -26.84 -11.47
CA ARG A 80 -1.73 -27.01 -10.65
C ARG A 80 -0.92 -25.72 -10.77
N ASP A 81 -1.22 -24.75 -9.90
CA ASP A 81 -0.55 -23.46 -9.81
C ASP A 81 0.83 -23.66 -9.17
N GLY A 82 1.83 -23.95 -10.00
CA GLY A 82 3.24 -24.03 -9.62
C GLY A 82 4.01 -22.71 -9.73
N GLY A 83 3.36 -21.62 -10.17
CA GLY A 83 3.91 -20.27 -10.12
C GLY A 83 3.53 -19.58 -8.81
N ALA A 84 4.23 -18.50 -8.42
CA ALA A 84 3.83 -17.70 -7.27
C ALA A 84 2.50 -16.98 -7.54
N GLY A 85 1.37 -17.70 -7.38
CA GLY A 85 0.02 -17.17 -7.49
C GLY A 85 -0.21 -16.06 -6.48
N ARG A 86 -0.95 -15.03 -6.91
CA ARG A 86 -1.32 -13.86 -6.08
C ARG A 86 -1.80 -14.30 -4.70
N ILE A 87 -1.29 -13.66 -3.66
CA ILE A 87 -1.66 -13.97 -2.27
C ILE A 87 -2.70 -12.94 -1.82
N ASP A 88 -3.98 -13.29 -1.95
CA ASP A 88 -5.08 -12.36 -1.67
C ASP A 88 -5.08 -11.84 -0.23
N SER A 89 -4.60 -12.62 0.75
CA SER A 89 -4.52 -12.17 2.15
C SER A 89 -3.58 -10.97 2.36
N LEU A 90 -2.52 -10.83 1.53
CA LEU A 90 -1.64 -9.66 1.56
C LEU A 90 -2.36 -8.41 1.03
N ASP A 91 -3.14 -8.56 -0.05
CA ASP A 91 -3.93 -7.45 -0.60
C ASP A 91 -5.09 -7.09 0.34
N LEU A 92 -5.78 -8.06 0.94
CA LEU A 92 -6.80 -7.81 1.95
C LEU A 92 -6.25 -7.03 3.16
N LEU A 93 -5.09 -7.44 3.69
CA LEU A 93 -4.47 -6.73 4.81
C LEU A 93 -4.07 -5.31 4.40
N ARG A 94 -3.48 -5.14 3.20
CA ARG A 94 -3.15 -3.82 2.69
C ARG A 94 -4.40 -2.94 2.55
N GLY A 95 -5.50 -3.49 2.06
CA GLY A 95 -6.78 -2.78 1.95
C GLY A 95 -7.32 -2.35 3.31
N LEU A 96 -7.25 -3.22 4.32
CA LEU A 96 -7.65 -2.90 5.69
C LEU A 96 -6.79 -1.76 6.26
N ILE A 97 -5.48 -1.84 6.08
CA ILE A 97 -4.54 -0.81 6.52
C ILE A 97 -4.85 0.54 5.87
N VAL A 98 -5.15 0.57 4.55
CA VAL A 98 -5.50 1.79 3.82
C VAL A 98 -6.79 2.41 4.37
N ILE A 99 -7.80 1.61 4.68
CA ILE A 99 -9.06 2.09 5.30
C ILE A 99 -8.79 2.76 6.64
N VAL A 100 -8.00 2.11 7.51
CA VAL A 100 -7.66 2.62 8.84
C VAL A 100 -6.78 3.87 8.76
N MET A 101 -5.84 3.91 7.83
CA MET A 101 -5.02 5.11 7.56
C MET A 101 -5.90 6.29 7.10
N ALA A 102 -6.89 6.03 6.24
CA ALA A 102 -7.81 7.08 5.80
C ALA A 102 -8.63 7.66 6.96
N TRP A 103 -8.97 6.84 7.96
CA TRP A 103 -9.62 7.30 9.19
C TRP A 103 -8.72 8.25 9.98
N ASP A 104 -7.46 7.89 10.15
CA ASP A 104 -6.47 8.70 10.87
C ASP A 104 -6.34 10.10 10.25
N HIS A 105 -6.16 10.16 8.93
CA HIS A 105 -6.06 11.42 8.21
C HIS A 105 -7.39 12.19 8.19
N SER A 106 -8.54 11.50 8.08
CA SER A 106 -9.86 12.16 8.17
C SER A 106 -10.05 12.82 9.53
N LYS A 107 -9.70 12.13 10.62
CA LYS A 107 -9.73 12.69 11.97
C LYS A 107 -8.82 13.90 12.09
N ASP A 108 -7.58 13.82 11.58
CA ASP A 108 -6.60 14.90 11.76
C ASP A 108 -6.94 16.16 10.97
N PHE A 109 -7.57 16.02 9.80
CA PHE A 109 -7.92 17.14 8.93
C PHE A 109 -9.33 17.69 9.16
N LEU A 110 -10.28 16.83 9.56
CA LEU A 110 -11.69 17.19 9.62
C LEU A 110 -12.19 17.40 11.04
N ALA A 111 -11.59 16.80 12.07
CA ALA A 111 -12.11 16.99 13.41
C ALA A 111 -11.88 18.44 13.87
N SER A 112 -12.92 19.10 14.39
CA SER A 112 -12.75 20.40 15.04
C SER A 112 -11.70 20.27 16.15
N TYR A 113 -10.88 21.30 16.36
CA TYR A 113 -9.93 21.34 17.48
C TYR A 113 -10.62 21.14 18.84
N LYS A 114 -11.83 21.72 18.98
CA LYS A 114 -12.74 21.53 20.14
C LYS A 114 -13.16 20.06 20.37
N GLY A 115 -12.95 19.18 19.38
CA GLY A 115 -13.23 17.75 19.42
C GLY A 115 -12.00 16.86 19.63
N GLN A 116 -10.77 17.38 19.47
CA GLN A 116 -9.54 16.65 19.78
C GLN A 116 -9.08 16.82 21.24
N ASP A 117 -9.36 17.98 21.85
CA ASP A 117 -9.11 18.24 23.28
C ASP A 117 -10.29 17.81 24.18
N GLY A 118 -11.41 17.42 23.54
CA GLY A 118 -12.67 16.96 24.10
C GLY A 118 -13.26 17.79 25.23
N THR A 119 -12.99 19.11 25.32
CA THR A 119 -13.86 20.07 26.04
C THR A 119 -13.48 21.57 25.99
N SER A 120 -12.46 22.05 25.25
CA SER A 120 -11.94 23.46 25.30
C SER A 120 -11.51 23.94 26.71
N PRO A 121 -10.86 25.11 26.90
CA PRO A 121 -10.10 25.98 25.98
C PRO A 121 -8.57 25.87 26.19
N GLY A 122 -7.79 26.25 25.18
CA GLY A 122 -6.42 26.68 25.43
C GLY A 122 -6.46 28.01 26.18
N ASP A 123 -5.87 28.03 27.36
CA ASP A 123 -5.24 29.20 27.99
C ASP A 123 -4.28 28.63 29.05
N ASP A 124 -3.05 29.06 28.96
CA ASP A 124 -1.90 28.66 29.73
C ASP A 124 -2.10 28.78 31.25
N GLY A 125 -1.93 27.62 31.88
CA GLY A 125 -1.72 27.46 33.32
C GLY A 125 -1.38 26.01 33.62
N ALA A 126 -0.48 25.39 32.84
CA ALA A 126 -0.11 23.97 32.89
C ALA A 126 -1.26 22.95 32.60
N GLY A 127 -2.22 23.32 31.75
CA GLY A 127 -3.35 22.50 31.28
C GLY A 127 -3.25 22.06 29.81
N SER A 128 -2.13 21.46 29.39
CA SER A 128 -2.03 20.87 28.05
C SER A 128 -2.77 19.52 27.99
N TYR A 129 -4.02 19.56 27.53
CA TYR A 129 -4.76 18.39 27.07
C TYR A 129 -4.84 18.48 25.54
N GLY A 130 -4.27 17.49 24.84
CA GLY A 130 -4.32 17.38 23.37
C GLY A 130 -3.17 18.05 22.57
N THR A 131 -2.03 18.38 23.19
CA THR A 131 -0.88 19.04 22.51
C THR A 131 0.45 18.29 22.68
N HIS A 132 0.39 16.98 22.85
CA HIS A 132 1.56 16.16 23.18
C HIS A 132 1.95 15.24 22.01
N THR A 133 3.10 14.57 22.10
CA THR A 133 3.74 13.92 20.95
C THR A 133 3.88 12.41 21.13
N GLU A 134 3.66 11.63 20.06
CA GLU A 134 4.00 10.20 19.96
C GLU A 134 5.49 9.94 19.69
N GLY A 135 6.28 11.02 19.70
CA GLY A 135 7.71 10.95 19.49
C GLY A 135 8.47 10.38 20.68
N TYR A 136 9.78 10.51 20.61
CA TYR A 136 10.72 10.10 21.66
C TYR A 136 11.12 11.25 22.59
N ALA A 137 10.96 12.51 22.16
CA ALA A 137 11.28 13.74 22.91
C ALA A 137 10.03 14.63 23.13
N GLY A 138 9.87 15.21 24.31
CA GLY A 138 8.65 15.94 24.73
C GLY A 138 7.65 15.08 25.53
N PRO A 139 6.60 15.67 26.09
CA PRO A 139 5.57 14.96 26.87
C PRO A 139 4.78 13.95 26.01
N LEU A 140 4.45 12.77 26.55
CA LEU A 140 3.58 11.80 25.86
C LEU A 140 2.13 12.29 25.84
N GLU A 141 1.39 11.83 24.83
CA GLU A 141 -0.05 12.05 24.77
C GLU A 141 -0.77 11.49 26.00
N MET A 142 -1.31 12.41 26.81
CA MET A 142 -2.20 12.10 27.90
C MET A 142 -3.64 12.09 27.39
N PHE A 143 -4.26 10.91 27.51
CA PHE A 143 -5.64 10.69 27.07
C PHE A 143 -6.67 10.89 28.20
N SER A 144 -6.21 11.17 29.43
CA SER A 144 -7.05 11.46 30.61
C SER A 144 -8.27 10.53 30.78
N GLY A 145 -8.06 9.22 30.60
CA GLY A 145 -9.14 8.22 30.71
C GLY A 145 -10.11 8.12 29.54
N ARG A 146 -9.97 8.96 28.49
CA ARG A 146 -10.87 9.00 27.33
C ARG A 146 -10.52 7.90 26.34
N LEU A 147 -11.03 6.70 26.62
CA LEU A 147 -10.80 5.50 25.81
C LEU A 147 -11.21 5.69 24.34
N GLY A 148 -12.31 6.38 24.05
CA GLY A 148 -12.78 6.58 22.68
C GLY A 148 -11.79 7.36 21.81
N TYR A 149 -11.23 8.46 22.32
CA TYR A 149 -10.23 9.26 21.61
C TYR A 149 -8.91 8.50 21.48
N PHE A 150 -8.49 7.82 22.56
CA PHE A 150 -7.33 6.94 22.53
C PHE A 150 -7.44 5.87 21.43
N LEU A 151 -8.55 5.14 21.38
CA LEU A 151 -8.77 4.09 20.38
C LEU A 151 -8.85 4.63 18.95
N ALA A 152 -9.50 5.79 18.78
CA ALA A 152 -9.58 6.48 17.48
C ALA A 152 -8.20 6.81 16.90
N ARG A 153 -7.19 6.99 17.76
CA ARG A 153 -5.80 7.19 17.37
C ARG A 153 -5.01 5.88 17.31
N ALA A 154 -5.04 5.07 18.37
CA ALA A 154 -4.21 3.87 18.50
C ALA A 154 -4.46 2.83 17.39
N ILE A 155 -5.67 2.80 16.82
CA ILE A 155 -6.01 1.86 15.75
C ILE A 155 -5.12 2.05 14.50
N SER A 156 -4.62 3.27 14.23
CA SER A 156 -3.80 3.57 13.04
C SER A 156 -2.31 3.24 13.22
N HIS A 157 -1.86 2.90 14.43
CA HIS A 157 -0.46 2.51 14.69
C HIS A 157 0.01 1.33 13.83
N ILE A 158 -0.92 0.45 13.41
CA ILE A 158 -0.57 -0.69 12.55
C ILE A 158 -0.18 -0.28 11.13
N CYS A 159 -0.53 0.93 10.69
CA CYS A 159 -0.51 1.29 9.28
C CYS A 159 0.90 1.46 8.72
N ALA A 160 1.74 2.30 9.32
CA ALA A 160 3.09 2.55 8.79
C ALA A 160 3.99 1.28 8.83
N PRO A 161 4.06 0.51 9.94
CA PRO A 161 4.80 -0.75 9.96
C PRO A 161 4.22 -1.78 8.99
N GLY A 162 2.89 -1.87 8.90
CA GLY A 162 2.20 -2.77 7.99
C GLY A 162 2.50 -2.47 6.52
N PHE A 163 2.48 -1.19 6.12
CA PHE A 163 2.83 -0.78 4.76
C PHE A 163 4.30 -1.06 4.43
N SER A 164 5.24 -0.70 5.32
CA SER A 164 6.67 -0.95 5.08
C SER A 164 6.95 -2.47 4.94
N PHE A 165 6.38 -3.28 5.82
CA PHE A 165 6.50 -4.73 5.77
C PHE A 165 5.88 -5.33 4.51
N LEU A 166 4.65 -4.93 4.16
CA LEU A 166 3.97 -5.42 2.95
C LEU A 166 4.61 -4.91 1.66
N MET A 167 5.29 -3.77 1.69
CA MET A 167 6.08 -3.27 0.57
C MET A 167 7.26 -4.21 0.31
N GLY A 168 8.06 -4.53 1.33
CA GLY A 168 9.17 -5.47 1.22
C GLY A 168 8.72 -6.86 0.74
N ALA A 169 7.63 -7.38 1.31
CA ALA A 169 7.05 -8.66 0.86
C ALA A 169 6.56 -8.58 -0.60
N GLY A 170 5.94 -7.46 -0.97
CA GLY A 170 5.48 -7.18 -2.32
C GLY A 170 6.61 -7.06 -3.34
N MET A 171 7.80 -6.59 -2.95
CA MET A 171 8.97 -6.55 -3.82
C MET A 171 9.36 -7.97 -4.26
N ILE A 172 9.36 -8.95 -3.35
CA ILE A 172 9.66 -10.34 -3.70
C ILE A 172 8.59 -10.94 -4.60
N MET A 173 7.31 -10.73 -4.29
CA MET A 173 6.21 -11.25 -5.13
C MET A 173 6.24 -10.65 -6.53
N LEU A 174 6.55 -9.36 -6.66
CA LEU A 174 6.67 -8.69 -7.95
C LEU A 174 7.90 -9.18 -8.71
N LYS A 175 9.06 -9.27 -8.06
CA LYS A 175 10.29 -9.84 -8.65
C LYS A 175 9.98 -11.20 -9.25
N GLU A 176 9.42 -12.10 -8.44
CA GLU A 176 9.12 -13.46 -8.87
C GLU A 176 8.14 -13.48 -10.03
N SER A 177 7.04 -12.73 -9.95
CA SER A 177 6.06 -12.67 -11.03
C SER A 177 6.62 -12.10 -12.34
N ARG A 178 7.53 -11.12 -12.28
CA ARG A 178 8.09 -10.47 -13.49
C ARG A 178 9.21 -11.27 -14.13
N MET A 179 10.04 -11.92 -13.33
CA MET A 179 11.10 -12.77 -13.85
C MET A 179 10.52 -14.06 -14.45
N THR A 180 9.55 -14.69 -13.79
CA THR A 180 8.96 -15.97 -14.26
C THR A 180 7.95 -15.81 -15.38
N ARG A 181 7.14 -14.74 -15.41
CA ARG A 181 6.07 -14.58 -16.42
C ARG A 181 6.35 -13.58 -17.52
N SER A 182 7.38 -12.73 -17.36
CA SER A 182 7.67 -11.65 -18.30
C SER A 182 9.14 -11.61 -18.72
N GLY A 183 9.95 -12.60 -18.31
CA GLY A 183 11.36 -12.71 -18.68
C GLY A 183 12.22 -11.53 -18.22
N TRP A 184 11.85 -10.82 -17.15
CA TRP A 184 12.62 -9.67 -16.70
C TRP A 184 13.99 -10.09 -16.15
N THR A 185 15.04 -9.37 -16.52
CA THR A 185 16.37 -9.52 -15.92
C THR A 185 16.43 -8.86 -14.54
N GLY A 186 17.38 -9.29 -13.70
CA GLY A 186 17.62 -8.65 -12.39
C GLY A 186 17.89 -7.15 -12.50
N ARG A 187 18.59 -6.70 -13.56
CA ARG A 187 18.80 -5.27 -13.84
C ARG A 187 17.49 -4.52 -14.13
N LYS A 188 16.57 -5.11 -14.90
CA LYS A 188 15.26 -4.51 -15.18
C LYS A 188 14.42 -4.41 -13.90
N VAL A 189 14.45 -5.43 -13.05
CA VAL A 189 13.79 -5.40 -11.73
C VAL A 189 14.40 -4.31 -10.84
N CYS A 190 15.73 -4.23 -10.78
CA CYS A 190 16.43 -3.23 -9.97
C CYS A 190 16.02 -1.81 -10.38
N ARG A 191 16.12 -1.50 -11.68
CA ARG A 191 15.71 -0.22 -12.26
C ARG A 191 14.24 0.08 -11.97
N PHE A 192 13.35 -0.92 -12.08
CA PHE A 192 11.93 -0.75 -11.78
C PHE A 192 11.70 -0.27 -10.33
N PHE A 193 12.34 -0.91 -9.35
CA PHE A 193 12.21 -0.50 -7.95
C PHE A 193 12.89 0.84 -7.66
N LEU A 194 14.01 1.16 -8.31
CA LEU A 194 14.63 2.49 -8.21
C LEU A 194 13.67 3.59 -8.69
N LEU A 195 13.10 3.43 -9.88
CA LEU A 195 12.15 4.39 -10.45
C LEU A 195 10.88 4.50 -9.59
N ARG A 196 10.38 3.37 -9.09
CA ARG A 196 9.21 3.35 -8.20
C ARG A 196 9.50 4.02 -6.86
N GLY A 197 10.69 3.85 -6.30
CA GLY A 197 11.11 4.53 -5.08
C GLY A 197 11.23 6.04 -5.28
N ILE A 198 11.82 6.49 -6.39
CA ILE A 198 11.85 7.92 -6.77
C ILE A 198 10.43 8.47 -6.94
N LEU A 199 9.55 7.72 -7.61
CA LEU A 199 8.14 8.10 -7.75
C LEU A 199 7.46 8.28 -6.39
N LEU A 200 7.70 7.40 -5.41
CA LEU A 200 7.14 7.56 -4.06
C LEU A 200 7.62 8.83 -3.37
N ILE A 201 8.90 9.18 -3.53
CA ILE A 201 9.46 10.43 -2.99
C ILE A 201 8.78 11.63 -3.65
N VAL A 202 8.66 11.65 -4.98
CA VAL A 202 7.98 12.71 -5.74
C VAL A 202 6.51 12.82 -5.33
N LEU A 203 5.80 11.70 -5.21
CA LEU A 203 4.40 11.69 -4.79
C LEU A 203 4.22 12.17 -3.35
N GLY A 204 5.21 11.99 -2.47
CA GLY A 204 5.21 12.60 -1.13
C GLY A 204 5.05 14.12 -1.21
N PHE A 205 5.83 14.77 -2.09
CA PHE A 205 5.71 16.21 -2.33
C PHE A 205 4.36 16.59 -2.96
N VAL A 206 3.85 15.79 -3.89
CA VAL A 206 2.52 16.01 -4.50
C VAL A 206 1.42 15.90 -3.44
N VAL A 207 1.45 14.90 -2.56
CA VAL A 207 0.47 14.78 -1.48
C VAL A 207 0.57 15.95 -0.52
N ARG A 208 1.79 16.40 -0.19
CA ARG A 208 1.99 17.59 0.63
C ARG A 208 1.42 18.86 0.00
N ALA A 209 1.51 19.00 -1.32
CA ALA A 209 0.92 20.14 -2.02
C ALA A 209 -0.59 20.28 -1.79
N SER A 210 -1.30 19.20 -1.42
CA SER A 210 -2.71 19.30 -1.03
C SER A 210 -2.91 20.27 0.16
N PHE A 211 -1.96 20.37 1.09
CA PHE A 211 -2.03 21.32 2.21
C PHE A 211 -1.93 22.78 1.76
N LEU A 212 -1.29 23.07 0.62
CA LEU A 212 -1.24 24.42 0.07
C LEU A 212 -2.63 24.93 -0.34
N ILE A 213 -3.56 24.02 -0.61
CA ILE A 213 -4.96 24.37 -0.91
C ILE A 213 -5.62 25.05 0.30
N LEU A 214 -5.17 24.75 1.52
CA LEU A 214 -5.63 25.42 2.75
C LEU A 214 -5.09 26.86 2.89
N LEU A 215 -4.16 27.32 2.04
CA LEU A 215 -3.64 28.70 2.06
C LEU A 215 -4.56 29.70 1.35
N VAL A 216 -5.67 29.24 0.75
CA VAL A 216 -6.69 30.11 0.17
C VAL A 216 -7.52 30.70 1.32
N ASP A 217 -7.15 31.93 1.74
CA ASP A 217 -7.69 32.72 2.85
C ASP A 217 -7.46 32.12 4.26
N PRO A 218 -6.24 32.25 4.83
CA PRO A 218 -5.88 31.61 6.08
C PRO A 218 -6.54 32.32 7.27
N THR A 219 -7.66 31.78 7.74
CA THR A 219 -8.23 32.13 9.04
C THR A 219 -7.22 31.93 10.18
N PRO A 220 -7.41 32.55 11.35
CA PRO A 220 -6.56 32.30 12.51
C PRO A 220 -6.42 30.81 12.89
N VAL A 221 -7.46 30.01 12.64
CA VAL A 221 -7.47 28.55 12.91
C VAL A 221 -6.64 27.78 11.88
N VAL A 222 -6.72 28.16 10.59
CA VAL A 222 -5.86 27.63 9.53
C VAL A 222 -4.39 28.00 9.80
N LYS A 223 -4.13 29.24 10.23
CA LYS A 223 -2.79 29.67 10.67
C LYS A 223 -2.27 28.84 11.86
N ALA A 224 -3.13 28.48 12.82
CA ALA A 224 -2.76 27.63 13.96
C ALA A 224 -2.51 26.15 13.59
N HIS A 225 -3.19 25.63 12.56
CA HIS A 225 -2.92 24.29 12.04
C HIS A 225 -1.64 24.27 11.19
N ILE A 226 -1.42 25.31 10.38
CA ILE A 226 -0.18 25.51 9.61
C ILE A 226 1.01 25.77 10.53
N SER A 227 0.82 26.47 11.65
CA SER A 227 1.89 26.75 12.62
C SER A 227 2.34 25.53 13.43
N LYS A 228 1.62 24.39 13.36
CA LYS A 228 2.14 23.10 13.84
C LYS A 228 3.06 22.41 12.84
N SER A 229 3.08 22.87 11.59
CA SER A 229 3.88 22.35 10.49
C SER A 229 5.02 23.32 10.11
N THR A 230 5.48 24.14 11.05
CA THR A 230 6.29 25.35 10.84
C THR A 230 7.49 25.18 9.91
N SER A 231 7.32 25.66 8.68
CA SER A 231 8.40 26.10 7.79
C SER A 231 7.80 26.86 6.58
N PRO A 232 8.53 27.80 5.95
CA PRO A 232 8.08 28.44 4.72
C PRO A 232 7.71 27.41 3.65
N VAL A 233 6.65 27.65 2.88
CA VAL A 233 6.09 26.78 1.83
C VAL A 233 7.14 26.05 0.96
N LEU A 234 8.27 26.71 0.64
CA LEU A 234 9.34 26.14 -0.17
C LEU A 234 10.29 25.21 0.62
N GLY A 235 10.53 25.52 1.90
CA GLY A 235 11.32 24.69 2.80
C GLY A 235 10.56 23.45 3.28
N ASP A 236 9.23 23.61 3.45
CA ASP A 236 8.30 22.52 3.65
C ASP A 236 8.26 21.57 2.44
N LEU A 237 8.27 22.10 1.22
CA LEU A 237 8.33 21.24 0.04
C LEU A 237 9.64 20.43 -0.05
N LEU A 238 10.72 20.82 0.63
CA LEU A 238 12.04 20.16 0.46
C LEU A 238 12.52 19.34 1.65
N GLY A 239 12.04 19.55 2.88
CA GLY A 239 12.68 18.93 4.03
C GLY A 239 11.80 18.20 5.07
N PHE A 240 10.53 17.89 4.77
CA PHE A 240 9.80 16.97 5.64
C PHE A 240 9.99 15.53 5.17
N PHE A 241 10.71 14.74 5.97
CA PHE A 241 10.92 13.33 5.70
C PHE A 241 9.68 12.54 6.15
N GLN A 242 8.72 12.45 5.23
CA GLN A 242 7.46 11.74 5.41
C GLN A 242 7.62 10.23 5.25
N VAL A 243 6.56 9.50 5.62
CA VAL A 243 6.44 8.06 5.39
C VAL A 243 6.73 7.67 3.94
N MET A 244 6.25 8.42 2.94
CA MET A 244 6.48 8.12 1.52
C MET A 244 7.95 8.24 1.13
N THR A 245 8.67 9.23 1.66
CA THR A 245 10.11 9.41 1.43
C THR A 245 10.87 8.23 2.01
N SER A 246 10.56 7.85 3.25
CA SER A 246 11.19 6.72 3.92
C SER A 246 10.91 5.39 3.21
N LEU A 247 9.67 5.16 2.76
CA LEU A 247 9.30 3.98 1.96
C LEU A 247 10.01 3.96 0.60
N GLY A 248 10.08 5.11 -0.09
CA GLY A 248 10.75 5.25 -1.38
C GLY A 248 12.25 4.94 -1.30
N LEU A 249 12.93 5.53 -0.30
CA LEU A 249 14.33 5.24 0.00
C LEU A 249 14.54 3.78 0.41
N SER A 250 13.64 3.22 1.20
CA SER A 250 13.72 1.81 1.62
C SER A 250 13.62 0.86 0.43
N MET A 251 12.74 1.17 -0.53
CA MET A 251 12.62 0.41 -1.77
C MET A 251 13.89 0.52 -2.63
N ILE A 252 14.47 1.73 -2.73
CA ILE A 252 15.74 1.97 -3.44
C ILE A 252 16.87 1.16 -2.81
N ALA A 253 17.02 1.21 -1.49
CA ALA A 253 18.11 0.54 -0.77
C ALA A 253 17.97 -1.00 -0.76
N ALA A 254 16.75 -1.53 -0.69
CA ALA A 254 16.51 -2.97 -0.75
C ALA A 254 16.61 -3.55 -2.18
N SER A 255 16.48 -2.71 -3.22
CA SER A 255 16.40 -3.12 -4.63
C SER A 255 17.59 -3.97 -5.11
N PRO A 256 18.86 -3.63 -4.83
CA PRO A 256 20.00 -4.44 -5.26
C PRO A 256 19.97 -5.86 -4.67
N LEU A 257 19.69 -5.99 -3.38
CA LEU A 257 19.60 -7.29 -2.69
C LEU A 257 18.48 -8.16 -3.28
N VAL A 258 17.30 -7.58 -3.51
CA VAL A 258 16.17 -8.28 -4.13
C VAL A 258 16.49 -8.72 -5.56
N SER A 259 17.19 -7.87 -6.31
CA SER A 259 17.51 -8.12 -7.73
C SER A 259 18.62 -9.16 -7.93
N MET A 260 19.45 -9.40 -6.91
CA MET A 260 20.45 -10.48 -6.90
C MET A 260 19.84 -11.87 -6.63
N MET A 261 18.60 -11.96 -6.13
CA MET A 261 17.95 -13.24 -5.89
C MET A 261 17.62 -13.96 -7.20
N LEU A 262 18.10 -15.20 -7.35
CA LEU A 262 17.73 -16.04 -8.49
C LEU A 262 16.20 -16.26 -8.52
N PRO A 263 15.54 -16.13 -9.68
CA PRO A 263 14.13 -16.49 -9.82
C PRO A 263 13.98 -18.01 -9.75
N ARG A 264 12.78 -18.51 -9.42
CA ARG A 264 12.50 -19.93 -9.65
C ARG A 264 12.49 -20.20 -11.15
N LEU A 265 13.14 -21.27 -11.56
CA LEU A 265 12.96 -21.82 -12.90
C LEU A 265 11.54 -22.39 -12.97
N THR A 266 10.73 -21.90 -13.89
CA THR A 266 9.44 -22.49 -14.26
C THR A 266 9.57 -23.12 -15.64
N GLN A 267 9.06 -24.34 -15.81
CA GLN A 267 9.24 -25.28 -16.94
C GLN A 267 9.06 -24.77 -18.38
N ASN A 268 8.67 -23.52 -18.63
CA ASN A 268 8.22 -23.06 -19.96
C ASN A 268 9.29 -22.41 -20.86
N GLU A 269 10.58 -22.50 -20.56
CA GLU A 269 11.63 -21.83 -21.35
C GLU A 269 12.77 -22.74 -21.84
N LEU A 270 12.53 -24.02 -22.13
CA LEU A 270 13.43 -24.76 -23.02
C LEU A 270 12.83 -24.83 -24.43
N PRO A 271 13.56 -24.38 -25.48
CA PRO A 271 13.11 -24.52 -26.86
C PRO A 271 12.89 -26.02 -27.15
N SER A 272 11.70 -26.34 -27.63
CA SER A 272 11.21 -27.68 -27.97
C SER A 272 11.91 -28.34 -29.16
N SER A 273 13.11 -27.87 -29.53
CA SER A 273 13.81 -28.26 -30.76
C SER A 273 15.08 -29.07 -30.52
N LEU A 274 15.24 -29.69 -29.34
CA LEU A 274 16.33 -30.64 -29.07
C LEU A 274 15.73 -31.94 -28.51
N GLU A 275 15.07 -32.70 -29.38
CA GLU A 275 14.86 -34.13 -29.15
C GLU A 275 16.22 -34.83 -29.22
N ALA A 276 16.78 -35.16 -28.05
CA ALA A 276 17.89 -36.09 -27.92
C ALA A 276 17.85 -36.76 -26.52
N PRO A 277 18.33 -38.01 -26.36
CA PRO A 277 17.90 -38.98 -25.35
C PRO A 277 18.46 -38.73 -23.93
N LEU A 278 18.10 -37.61 -23.31
CA LEU A 278 18.63 -37.12 -22.02
C LEU A 278 17.52 -36.77 -20.99
N LEU A 279 16.39 -37.48 -21.01
CA LEU A 279 15.25 -37.17 -20.13
C LEU A 279 15.60 -37.28 -18.63
N GLU A 280 16.44 -38.23 -18.22
CA GLU A 280 16.89 -38.35 -16.81
C GLU A 280 17.85 -37.24 -16.35
N SER A 281 18.74 -36.75 -17.23
CA SER A 281 19.68 -35.68 -16.85
C SER A 281 19.02 -34.31 -16.85
N SER A 282 17.99 -34.09 -17.69
CA SER A 282 17.22 -32.84 -17.72
C SER A 282 16.44 -32.59 -16.43
N ASP A 283 15.79 -33.63 -15.89
CA ASP A 283 15.01 -33.53 -14.65
C ASP A 283 15.92 -33.34 -13.42
N HIS A 284 17.10 -33.98 -13.42
CA HIS A 284 18.11 -33.76 -12.39
C HIS A 284 18.69 -32.33 -12.45
N GLN A 285 18.96 -31.80 -13.64
CA GLN A 285 19.47 -30.44 -13.83
C GLN A 285 18.43 -29.39 -13.43
N GLU A 286 17.16 -29.62 -13.77
CA GLU A 286 16.04 -28.78 -13.37
C GLU A 286 15.89 -28.77 -11.84
N ARG A 287 15.94 -29.94 -11.21
CA ARG A 287 15.85 -30.09 -9.76
C ARG A 287 17.00 -29.38 -9.04
N ILE A 288 18.24 -29.47 -9.56
CA ILE A 288 19.38 -28.69 -9.05
C ILE A 288 19.08 -27.20 -9.15
N GLY A 289 18.67 -26.71 -10.31
CA GLY A 289 18.38 -25.29 -10.53
C GLY A 289 17.25 -24.76 -9.63
N GLN A 290 16.21 -25.55 -9.40
CA GLN A 290 15.14 -25.24 -8.43
C GLN A 290 15.64 -25.18 -6.98
N LEU A 291 16.52 -26.11 -6.59
CA LEU A 291 17.15 -26.13 -5.27
C LEU A 291 18.09 -24.92 -5.08
N GLU A 292 18.87 -24.56 -6.09
CA GLU A 292 19.75 -23.39 -6.09
C GLU A 292 18.95 -22.08 -5.98
N ALA A 293 17.87 -21.95 -6.74
CA ALA A 293 16.95 -20.81 -6.66
C ALA A 293 16.31 -20.71 -5.27
N ALA A 294 15.81 -21.83 -4.73
CA ALA A 294 15.24 -21.87 -3.38
C ALA A 294 16.28 -21.54 -2.29
N ALA A 295 17.52 -22.02 -2.45
CA ALA A 295 18.63 -21.72 -1.56
C ALA A 295 19.04 -20.25 -1.64
N SER A 296 19.10 -19.66 -2.83
CA SER A 296 19.39 -18.24 -3.05
C SER A 296 18.36 -17.34 -2.37
N VAL A 297 17.07 -17.60 -2.62
CA VAL A 297 15.95 -16.87 -1.98
C VAL A 297 16.02 -17.00 -0.46
N ARG A 298 16.29 -18.20 0.07
CA ARG A 298 16.43 -18.42 1.52
C ARG A 298 17.63 -17.67 2.09
N LYS A 299 18.80 -17.75 1.47
CA LYS A 299 20.04 -17.08 1.93
C LYS A 299 19.83 -15.57 2.03
N ILE A 300 19.33 -14.95 0.96
CA ILE A 300 19.11 -13.49 0.95
C ILE A 300 17.98 -13.11 1.91
N GLY A 301 16.93 -13.94 2.03
CA GLY A 301 15.90 -13.75 3.04
C GLY A 301 16.44 -13.75 4.48
N VAL A 302 17.35 -14.67 4.81
CA VAL A 302 18.02 -14.70 6.12
C VAL A 302 18.90 -13.47 6.32
N ILE A 303 19.71 -13.09 5.32
CA ILE A 303 20.54 -11.88 5.38
C ILE A 303 19.69 -10.64 5.66
N CYS A 304 18.57 -10.47 4.94
CA CYS A 304 17.66 -9.34 5.15
C CYS A 304 17.05 -9.35 6.56
N GLY A 305 16.70 -10.53 7.10
CA GLY A 305 16.18 -10.65 8.46
C GLY A 305 17.21 -10.32 9.55
N LEU A 306 18.46 -10.76 9.36
CA LEU A 306 19.57 -10.43 10.25
C LEU A 306 19.90 -8.94 10.21
N LEU A 307 19.98 -8.35 9.00
CA LEU A 307 20.19 -6.92 8.81
C LEU A 307 19.06 -6.11 9.44
N ALA A 308 17.79 -6.47 9.23
CA ALA A 308 16.65 -5.82 9.86
C ALA A 308 16.79 -5.80 11.39
N THR A 309 17.13 -6.95 11.99
CA THR A 309 17.29 -7.06 13.45
C THR A 309 18.46 -6.19 13.95
N ALA A 310 19.61 -6.24 13.26
CA ALA A 310 20.79 -5.44 13.61
C ALA A 310 20.53 -3.93 13.48
N MET A 311 19.83 -3.50 12.43
CA MET A 311 19.49 -2.09 12.20
C MET A 311 18.54 -1.57 13.27
N LEU A 312 17.51 -2.34 13.65
CA LEU A 312 16.64 -1.96 14.76
C LEU A 312 17.39 -1.91 16.08
N ALA A 313 18.24 -2.89 16.38
CA ALA A 313 19.03 -2.87 17.61
C ALA A 313 19.98 -1.65 17.67
N ALA A 314 20.63 -1.31 16.55
CA ALA A 314 21.48 -0.13 16.45
C ALA A 314 20.69 1.17 16.64
N ASP A 315 19.53 1.30 15.99
CA ASP A 315 18.62 2.44 16.14
C ASP A 315 18.20 2.65 17.61
N GLN A 316 17.74 1.60 18.29
CA GLN A 316 17.36 1.71 19.70
C GLN A 316 18.54 2.10 20.60
N CYS A 317 19.73 1.55 20.35
CA CYS A 317 20.93 1.87 21.10
C CYS A 317 21.31 3.35 20.94
N ILE A 318 21.29 3.85 19.70
CA ILE A 318 21.64 5.23 19.36
C ILE A 318 20.61 6.20 19.96
N VAL A 319 19.33 5.91 19.84
CA VAL A 319 18.27 6.74 20.45
C VAL A 319 18.39 6.72 21.97
N TRP A 320 18.66 5.57 22.58
CA TRP A 320 18.85 5.47 24.03
C TRP A 320 20.04 6.33 24.51
N LEU A 321 21.17 6.28 23.78
CA LEU A 321 22.34 7.13 24.05
C LEU A 321 22.00 8.62 23.87
N ALA A 322 21.30 8.98 22.80
CA ALA A 322 20.92 10.36 22.48
C ALA A 322 19.95 10.97 23.51
N GLN A 323 19.10 10.15 24.14
CA GLN A 323 18.17 10.63 25.16
C GLN A 323 18.83 10.88 26.53
N GLY A 324 20.05 10.42 26.78
CA GLY A 324 20.73 10.60 28.06
C GLY A 324 19.90 10.15 29.28
N SER A 325 20.01 10.84 30.41
CA SER A 325 19.27 10.53 31.64
C SER A 325 17.81 10.99 31.65
N ASP A 326 17.46 11.94 30.77
CA ASP A 326 16.13 12.56 30.73
C ASP A 326 15.55 12.54 29.29
N PRO A 327 14.55 11.68 29.00
CA PRO A 327 13.97 11.57 27.67
C PRO A 327 13.21 12.84 27.23
N GLY A 328 12.84 13.73 28.17
CA GLY A 328 12.28 15.04 27.84
C GLY A 328 13.31 16.01 27.25
N LYS A 329 14.61 15.75 27.45
CA LYS A 329 15.74 16.57 27.00
C LYS A 329 16.49 15.99 25.81
N ALA A 330 15.94 14.97 25.15
CA ALA A 330 16.59 14.23 24.05
C ALA A 330 16.81 15.00 22.73
N HIS A 331 17.00 16.32 22.87
CA HIS A 331 17.46 17.31 21.91
C HIS A 331 16.41 17.82 20.90
N THR A 332 15.79 18.92 21.33
CA THR A 332 15.20 20.01 20.53
C THR A 332 16.26 20.96 19.96
N THR A 333 17.56 20.64 20.02
CA THR A 333 18.61 21.46 19.41
C THR A 333 18.87 20.99 18.00
N ASP A 334 18.64 21.87 17.05
CA ASP A 334 18.68 21.61 15.63
C ASP A 334 20.00 20.98 15.14
N ALA A 335 19.96 20.13 14.10
CA ALA A 335 21.20 19.63 13.50
C ALA A 335 21.94 20.76 12.78
N THR A 336 23.14 21.07 13.26
CA THR A 336 23.99 22.17 12.75
C THR A 336 25.18 21.66 11.93
N SER A 337 25.65 20.43 12.20
CA SER A 337 26.75 19.81 11.45
C SER A 337 26.27 18.78 10.42
N PHE A 338 27.05 18.54 9.37
CA PHE A 338 26.74 17.50 8.38
C PHE A 338 26.57 16.11 9.01
N GLY A 339 27.39 15.78 10.01
CA GLY A 339 27.29 14.51 10.75
C GLY A 339 25.96 14.38 11.49
N GLU A 340 25.51 15.44 12.18
CA GLU A 340 24.22 15.48 12.85
C GLU A 340 23.06 15.37 11.86
N ILE A 341 23.14 16.03 10.70
CA ILE A 341 22.12 15.94 9.65
C ILE A 341 21.98 14.49 9.17
N ILE A 342 23.09 13.79 8.92
CA ILE A 342 23.08 12.38 8.50
C ILE A 342 22.50 11.49 9.60
N VAL A 343 22.92 11.66 10.86
CA VAL A 343 22.38 10.88 11.99
C VAL A 343 20.88 11.14 12.16
N ARG A 344 20.43 12.39 12.03
CA ARG A 344 19.01 12.72 12.12
C ARG A 344 18.22 12.08 11.00
N PHE A 345 18.66 12.25 9.76
CA PHE A 345 18.00 11.65 8.59
C PHE A 345 17.90 10.12 8.70
N THR A 346 18.96 9.47 9.20
CA THR A 346 19.05 8.01 9.22
C THR A 346 18.40 7.36 10.44
N LEU A 347 18.60 7.91 11.64
CA LEU A 347 18.39 7.19 12.91
C LEU A 347 17.56 7.98 13.94
N VAL A 348 17.73 9.30 14.03
CA VAL A 348 17.14 10.10 15.11
C VAL A 348 16.15 11.14 14.55
N PRO A 349 14.84 11.06 14.87
CA PRO A 349 13.89 12.06 14.40
C PRO A 349 14.15 13.43 15.04
N GLY A 350 13.64 14.49 14.42
CA GLY A 350 13.73 15.86 14.93
C GLY A 350 13.92 16.91 13.83
N GLU A 351 14.09 18.16 14.25
CA GLU A 351 14.20 19.34 13.39
C GLU A 351 15.64 19.54 12.87
N PHE A 352 15.74 20.18 11.71
CA PHE A 352 17.00 20.61 11.10
C PHE A 352 17.10 22.15 11.19
N ASP A 353 18.29 22.70 11.50
CA ASP A 353 18.46 24.15 11.73
C ASP A 353 18.51 24.90 10.40
N THR A 354 19.28 24.31 9.50
CA THR A 354 19.66 24.88 8.20
C THR A 354 18.63 24.61 7.11
N LEU A 355 17.69 23.69 7.36
CA LEU A 355 16.58 23.34 6.50
C LEU A 355 15.33 23.43 7.36
N PRO A 356 14.34 24.27 7.02
CA PRO A 356 13.15 24.43 7.86
C PRO A 356 12.26 23.18 7.68
N SER A 357 12.53 22.16 8.49
CA SER A 357 12.29 20.78 8.10
C SER A 357 12.41 19.85 9.31
N GLN A 358 11.57 18.82 9.35
CA GLN A 358 11.53 17.84 10.44
C GLN A 358 11.58 16.43 9.85
N ASN A 359 12.33 15.55 10.51
CA ASN A 359 12.31 14.12 10.24
C ASN A 359 11.45 13.40 11.28
N GLU A 360 10.30 12.86 10.86
CA GLU A 360 9.50 11.95 11.68
C GLU A 360 9.74 10.48 11.31
N TYR A 361 10.22 10.21 10.09
CA TYR A 361 10.39 8.86 9.56
C TYR A 361 11.86 8.54 9.25
N PRO A 362 12.73 8.41 10.28
CA PRO A 362 14.16 8.14 10.08
C PRO A 362 14.37 6.88 9.25
N PHE A 363 15.25 6.99 8.25
CA PHE A 363 15.32 6.02 7.17
C PHE A 363 15.64 4.58 7.63
N VAL A 364 16.56 4.41 8.58
CA VAL A 364 17.08 3.09 9.03
C VAL A 364 16.00 2.21 9.65
N PRO A 365 15.21 2.64 10.65
CA PRO A 365 14.19 1.76 11.23
C PRO A 365 13.11 1.34 10.23
N TRP A 366 12.72 2.22 9.31
CA TRP A 366 11.73 1.85 8.28
C TRP A 366 12.30 0.93 7.20
N LEU A 367 13.58 1.11 6.82
CA LEU A 367 14.29 0.16 5.98
C LEU A 367 14.38 -1.21 6.65
N ALA A 368 14.63 -1.27 7.96
CA ALA A 368 14.66 -2.53 8.69
C ALA A 368 13.32 -3.28 8.62
N ILE A 369 12.19 -2.59 8.80
CA ILE A 369 10.85 -3.19 8.65
C ILE A 369 10.62 -3.65 7.19
N CYS A 370 11.07 -2.87 6.20
CA CYS A 370 11.02 -3.25 4.79
C CYS A 370 11.82 -4.54 4.53
N LEU A 371 13.05 -4.64 5.05
CA LEU A 371 13.90 -5.83 4.94
C LEU A 371 13.31 -7.05 5.66
N ALA A 372 12.64 -6.86 6.80
CA ALA A 372 11.85 -7.92 7.43
C ALA A 372 10.71 -8.39 6.51
N GLY A 373 10.07 -7.47 5.80
CA GLY A 373 9.11 -7.76 4.74
C GLY A 373 9.72 -8.55 3.58
N VAL A 374 10.92 -8.18 3.13
CA VAL A 374 11.68 -8.92 2.10
C VAL A 374 11.97 -10.35 2.55
N SER A 375 12.43 -10.53 3.80
CA SER A 375 12.67 -11.84 4.42
C SER A 375 11.40 -12.69 4.48
N PHE A 376 10.28 -12.07 4.87
CA PHE A 376 8.98 -12.71 4.90
C PHE A 376 8.49 -13.11 3.49
N GLY A 377 8.63 -12.21 2.51
CA GLY A 377 8.29 -12.47 1.11
C GLY A 377 9.11 -13.61 0.52
N ALA A 378 10.41 -13.65 0.80
CA ALA A 378 11.29 -14.76 0.41
C ALA A 378 10.81 -16.10 1.00
N SER A 379 10.41 -16.09 2.27
CA SER A 379 9.85 -17.27 2.94
C SER A 379 8.52 -17.71 2.33
N LEU A 380 7.66 -16.76 1.91
CA LEU A 380 6.38 -17.05 1.25
C LEU A 380 6.57 -17.73 -0.11
N ILE A 381 7.59 -17.36 -0.87
CA ILE A 381 7.92 -18.05 -2.13
C ILE A 381 8.20 -19.52 -1.82
N VAL A 382 9.05 -19.81 -0.83
CA VAL A 382 9.48 -21.17 -0.50
C VAL A 382 8.37 -22.01 0.15
N HIS A 383 7.66 -21.46 1.13
CA HIS A 383 6.75 -22.22 2.00
C HIS A 383 5.45 -21.46 2.33
N LYS A 384 4.75 -20.94 1.32
CA LYS A 384 3.51 -20.13 1.44
C LYS A 384 2.57 -20.56 2.57
N ASP A 385 2.06 -21.80 2.52
CA ASP A 385 1.05 -22.26 3.48
C ASP A 385 1.57 -22.37 4.91
N ARG A 386 2.82 -22.83 5.07
CA ARG A 386 3.48 -22.92 6.38
C ARG A 386 3.68 -21.53 6.96
N VAL A 387 4.20 -20.60 6.17
CA VAL A 387 4.48 -19.22 6.59
C VAL A 387 3.20 -18.50 7.01
N ILE A 388 2.14 -18.56 6.20
CA ILE A 388 0.85 -17.93 6.53
C ILE A 388 0.23 -18.55 7.79
N LYS A 389 0.34 -19.87 8.00
CA LYS A 389 -0.10 -20.51 9.24
C LYS A 389 0.72 -20.04 10.44
N SER A 390 2.04 -19.96 10.31
CA SER A 390 2.96 -19.52 11.36
C SER A 390 2.79 -18.04 11.74
N CYS A 391 2.26 -17.17 10.86
CA CYS A 391 1.95 -15.78 11.20
C CYS A 391 1.08 -15.66 12.47
N GLY A 392 0.17 -16.62 12.71
CA GLY A 392 -0.63 -16.64 13.92
C GLY A 392 0.19 -16.79 15.19
N LEU A 393 1.11 -17.76 15.19
CA LEU A 393 2.02 -18.02 16.31
C LEU A 393 2.99 -16.86 16.51
N TYR A 394 3.66 -16.40 15.45
CA TYR A 394 4.61 -15.30 15.54
C TYR A 394 3.94 -14.00 15.98
N GLY A 395 2.75 -13.70 15.46
CA GLY A 395 1.97 -12.55 15.90
C GLY A 395 1.64 -12.62 17.39
N ALA A 396 1.18 -13.77 17.89
CA ALA A 396 0.93 -13.97 19.31
C ALA A 396 2.20 -13.86 20.17
N CYS A 397 3.34 -14.41 19.72
CA CYS A 397 4.62 -14.28 20.40
C CYS A 397 5.08 -12.82 20.47
N LEU A 398 4.96 -12.04 19.39
CA LEU A 398 5.30 -10.61 19.41
C LEU A 398 4.41 -9.82 20.37
N LEU A 399 3.12 -10.13 20.45
CA LEU A 399 2.22 -9.50 21.43
C LEU A 399 2.53 -9.91 22.86
N ALA A 400 2.90 -11.17 23.10
CA ALA A 400 3.35 -11.61 24.42
C ALA A 400 4.66 -10.89 24.83
N LEU A 401 5.60 -10.75 23.89
CA LEU A 401 6.83 -9.99 24.09
C LEU A 401 6.55 -8.49 24.30
N PHE A 402 5.55 -7.93 23.62
CA PHE A 402 5.10 -6.57 23.87
C PHE A 402 4.62 -6.43 25.32
N VAL A 403 3.73 -7.31 25.79
CA VAL A 403 3.26 -7.28 27.18
C VAL A 403 4.43 -7.40 28.15
N LEU A 404 5.35 -8.34 27.91
CA LEU A 404 6.56 -8.48 28.73
C LEU A 404 7.42 -7.21 28.71
N ALA A 405 7.66 -6.61 27.55
CA ALA A 405 8.42 -5.38 27.42
C ALA A 405 7.78 -4.22 28.18
N ARG A 406 6.45 -4.17 28.23
CA ARG A 406 5.71 -3.17 29.03
C ARG A 406 5.76 -3.48 30.52
N LEU A 407 5.69 -4.75 30.93
CA LEU A 407 5.77 -5.15 32.34
C LEU A 407 7.17 -4.96 32.94
N LEU A 408 8.23 -5.26 32.18
CA LEU A 408 9.61 -4.97 32.55
C LEU A 408 9.85 -3.46 32.66
N GLY A 409 9.15 -2.70 31.83
CA GLY A 409 9.18 -1.25 31.84
C GLY A 409 10.52 -0.67 31.42
N GLY A 410 10.73 0.59 31.78
CA GLY A 410 11.97 1.31 31.49
C GLY A 410 12.14 1.70 30.01
N ARG A 411 13.25 2.40 29.75
CA ARG A 411 13.46 3.13 28.49
C ARG A 411 14.04 2.29 27.36
N VAL A 412 14.64 1.14 27.66
CA VAL A 412 15.36 0.32 26.66
C VAL A 412 14.44 -0.19 25.56
N LEU A 413 13.26 -0.71 25.89
CA LEU A 413 12.33 -1.28 24.90
C LEU A 413 11.20 -0.33 24.52
N SER A 414 10.95 0.70 25.33
CA SER A 414 9.81 1.62 25.17
C SER A 414 10.22 3.06 24.83
N MET A 415 11.52 3.38 24.79
CA MET A 415 12.13 4.72 24.68
C MET A 415 11.76 5.70 25.79
N ARG A 416 10.46 5.98 25.97
CA ARG A 416 9.93 6.91 26.97
C ARG A 416 9.62 6.26 28.31
N GLY A 417 9.67 4.93 28.35
CA GLY A 417 9.46 4.15 29.56
C GLY A 417 8.01 4.12 30.03
N TRP A 418 7.57 2.93 30.41
CA TRP A 418 6.34 2.72 31.13
C TRP A 418 6.67 2.00 32.43
N PRO A 419 6.10 2.41 33.58
CA PRO A 419 5.49 3.72 33.83
C PRO A 419 6.58 4.76 34.18
N LEU A 420 6.85 5.73 33.30
CA LEU A 420 7.50 6.98 33.71
C LEU A 420 6.38 7.96 34.07
N HIS A 421 6.24 8.36 35.35
CA HIS A 421 5.38 9.42 35.92
C HIS A 421 3.97 9.66 35.30
N GLU A 422 3.89 9.90 34.00
CA GLU A 422 2.74 9.98 33.10
C GLU A 422 2.00 8.63 32.97
N GLY A 423 0.67 8.66 33.10
CA GLY A 423 -0.19 7.50 32.85
C GLY A 423 -0.39 6.53 34.03
N ARG A 424 0.15 6.81 35.23
CA ARG A 424 -0.17 6.03 36.46
C ARG A 424 -1.66 6.07 36.80
N GLU A 425 -2.33 7.18 36.49
CA GLU A 425 -3.76 7.34 36.69
C GLU A 425 -4.61 6.47 35.75
N TYR A 426 -4.09 6.14 34.56
CA TYR A 426 -4.81 5.39 33.52
C TYR A 426 -3.94 4.26 32.94
N PRO A 427 -3.63 3.21 33.74
CA PRO A 427 -2.65 2.19 33.37
C PRO A 427 -3.05 1.37 32.14
N ALA A 428 -4.35 1.15 31.93
CA ALA A 428 -4.87 0.41 30.78
C ALA A 428 -4.67 1.15 29.45
N ILE A 429 -4.74 2.49 29.44
CA ILE A 429 -4.46 3.29 28.24
C ILE A 429 -2.94 3.40 28.06
N SER A 430 -2.24 3.65 29.15
CA SER A 430 -0.82 3.94 29.08
C SER A 430 0.05 2.72 28.74
N ILE A 431 -0.39 1.49 29.04
CA ILE A 431 0.30 0.28 28.54
C ILE A 431 0.36 0.25 27.00
N LEU A 432 -0.65 0.79 26.33
CA LEU A 432 -0.74 0.88 24.87
C LEU A 432 -0.22 2.22 24.31
N ASN A 433 0.17 3.17 25.18
CA ASN A 433 0.77 4.43 24.79
C ASN A 433 2.27 4.23 24.53
N VAL A 434 2.62 4.04 23.26
CA VAL A 434 3.95 3.62 22.79
C VAL A 434 4.60 4.70 21.92
N CYS A 435 5.93 4.76 21.92
CA CYS A 435 6.69 5.71 21.10
C CYS A 435 6.74 5.24 19.63
N LYS A 436 6.19 6.08 18.75
CA LYS A 436 6.08 5.86 17.29
C LYS A 436 7.22 6.53 16.51
N TYR A 437 7.74 7.65 17.00
CA TYR A 437 8.75 8.46 16.30
C TYR A 437 10.01 8.67 17.15
N PRO A 438 11.08 7.85 16.98
CA PRO A 438 11.19 6.72 16.07
C PRO A 438 10.43 5.51 16.62
N PRO A 439 10.20 4.47 15.80
CA PRO A 439 9.45 3.31 16.24
C PRO A 439 10.24 2.57 17.35
N SER A 440 9.72 2.63 18.58
CA SER A 440 10.27 1.84 19.69
C SER A 440 10.09 0.35 19.47
N VAL A 441 10.91 -0.49 20.12
CA VAL A 441 10.70 -1.96 20.10
C VAL A 441 9.29 -2.33 20.56
N ALA A 442 8.78 -1.70 21.63
CA ALA A 442 7.41 -1.92 22.09
C ALA A 442 6.37 -1.60 21.01
N TYR A 443 6.53 -0.47 20.31
CA TYR A 443 5.66 -0.11 19.17
C TYR A 443 5.73 -1.14 18.05
N MET A 444 6.93 -1.60 17.68
CA MET A 444 7.10 -2.62 16.64
C MET A 444 6.52 -3.98 17.03
N LEU A 445 6.75 -4.43 18.27
CA LEU A 445 6.19 -5.68 18.79
C LEU A 445 4.65 -5.66 18.76
N LEU A 446 4.05 -4.57 19.22
CA LEU A 446 2.59 -4.38 19.19
C LEU A 446 2.06 -4.40 17.75
N THR A 447 2.58 -3.52 16.91
CA THR A 447 2.03 -3.27 15.57
C THR A 447 2.30 -4.42 14.60
N MET A 448 3.49 -5.02 14.62
CA MET A 448 3.80 -6.20 13.82
C MET A 448 3.09 -7.44 14.35
N GLY A 449 2.91 -7.58 15.67
CA GLY A 449 2.10 -8.63 16.27
C GLY A 449 0.67 -8.61 15.74
N ILE A 450 0.02 -7.44 15.77
CA ILE A 450 -1.33 -7.23 15.22
C ILE A 450 -1.36 -7.51 13.71
N ASN A 451 -0.43 -6.96 12.93
CA ASN A 451 -0.40 -7.15 11.48
C ASN A 451 -0.27 -8.63 11.07
N LEU A 452 0.55 -9.42 11.77
CA LEU A 452 0.69 -10.86 11.49
C LEU A 452 -0.55 -11.67 11.90
N LEU A 453 -1.20 -11.32 13.00
CA LEU A 453 -2.47 -11.93 13.40
C LEU A 453 -3.59 -11.61 12.40
N LEU A 454 -3.69 -10.35 11.98
CA LEU A 454 -4.63 -9.91 10.94
C LEU A 454 -4.35 -10.64 9.63
N LEU A 455 -3.09 -10.80 9.23
CA LEU A 455 -2.74 -11.58 8.04
C LEU A 455 -3.22 -13.03 8.14
N ARG A 456 -2.99 -13.67 9.29
CA ARG A 456 -3.44 -15.05 9.55
C ARG A 456 -4.97 -15.15 9.52
N PHE A 457 -5.66 -14.17 10.07
CA PHE A 457 -7.11 -14.10 10.11
C PHE A 457 -7.69 -13.91 8.71
N LEU A 458 -7.21 -12.93 7.95
CA LEU A 458 -7.64 -12.64 6.58
C LEU A 458 -7.33 -13.80 5.62
N ALA A 459 -6.28 -14.58 5.88
CA ALA A 459 -6.00 -15.81 5.14
C ALA A 459 -7.05 -16.93 5.35
N LYS A 460 -7.95 -16.81 6.35
CA LYS A 460 -9.08 -17.74 6.53
C LYS A 460 -10.29 -17.39 5.67
N VAL A 461 -10.32 -16.19 5.05
CA VAL A 461 -11.44 -15.76 4.20
C VAL A 461 -11.50 -16.67 2.97
N LYS A 462 -12.56 -17.47 2.89
CA LYS A 462 -12.82 -18.37 1.76
C LYS A 462 -13.43 -17.54 0.63
N ARG A 463 -12.88 -17.64 -0.58
CA ARG A 463 -13.32 -16.90 -1.78
C ARG A 463 -13.32 -15.36 -1.62
N PRO A 464 -12.16 -14.72 -1.42
CA PRO A 464 -12.04 -13.26 -1.39
C PRO A 464 -12.68 -12.59 -2.61
N GLY A 465 -13.52 -11.57 -2.40
CA GLY A 465 -14.24 -10.83 -3.43
C GLY A 465 -15.69 -11.27 -3.67
N SER A 466 -16.12 -12.38 -3.05
CA SER A 466 -17.50 -12.86 -3.12
C SER A 466 -18.48 -11.96 -2.38
N ASP A 467 -18.10 -11.46 -1.20
CA ASP A 467 -18.88 -10.51 -0.41
C ASP A 467 -18.42 -9.04 -0.64
N PRO A 468 -19.28 -8.04 -0.36
CA PRO A 468 -18.96 -6.62 -0.59
C PRO A 468 -17.76 -6.11 0.23
N CYS A 469 -17.56 -6.62 1.44
CA CYS A 469 -16.49 -6.18 2.33
C CYS A 469 -15.13 -6.64 1.80
N SER A 470 -14.96 -7.93 1.53
CA SER A 470 -13.71 -8.45 0.98
C SER A 470 -13.42 -7.92 -0.42
N ARG A 471 -14.46 -7.66 -1.22
CA ARG A 471 -14.32 -6.99 -2.53
C ARG A 471 -13.75 -5.58 -2.40
N SER A 472 -14.24 -4.81 -1.43
CA SER A 472 -13.76 -3.44 -1.17
C SER A 472 -12.32 -3.45 -0.65
N LEU A 473 -12.01 -4.31 0.31
CA LEU A 473 -10.65 -4.52 0.82
C LEU A 473 -9.68 -4.87 -0.31
N LEU A 474 -10.07 -5.80 -1.20
CA LEU A 474 -9.24 -6.14 -2.35
C LEU A 474 -9.04 -4.95 -3.30
N ALA A 475 -10.08 -4.17 -3.58
CA ALA A 475 -9.95 -3.02 -4.46
C ALA A 475 -8.94 -1.99 -3.92
N PHE A 476 -9.06 -1.64 -2.63
CA PHE A 476 -8.14 -0.73 -1.97
C PHE A 476 -6.72 -1.30 -1.89
N GLY A 477 -6.59 -2.57 -1.52
CA GLY A 477 -5.29 -3.23 -1.38
C GLY A 477 -4.54 -3.43 -2.69
N ARG A 478 -5.24 -3.45 -3.82
CA ARG A 478 -4.65 -3.62 -5.16
C ARG A 478 -4.30 -2.29 -5.85
N ALA A 479 -4.81 -1.17 -5.33
CA ALA A 479 -4.52 0.20 -5.77
C ALA A 479 -4.21 1.14 -4.58
N PRO A 480 -3.33 0.74 -3.65
CA PRO A 480 -3.13 1.47 -2.39
C PRO A 480 -2.51 2.86 -2.61
N LEU A 481 -1.64 3.02 -3.62
CA LEU A 481 -0.98 4.29 -3.89
C LEU A 481 -1.96 5.31 -4.50
N VAL A 482 -2.86 4.86 -5.38
CA VAL A 482 -3.93 5.72 -5.91
C VAL A 482 -4.85 6.18 -4.79
N PHE A 483 -5.28 5.26 -3.92
CA PHE A 483 -6.05 5.61 -2.74
C PHE A 483 -5.29 6.65 -1.89
N TYR A 484 -4.02 6.38 -1.59
CA TYR A 484 -3.19 7.25 -0.77
C TYR A 484 -3.11 8.66 -1.33
N VAL A 485 -2.87 8.84 -2.64
CA VAL A 485 -2.78 10.18 -3.21
C VAL A 485 -4.15 10.86 -3.21
N VAL A 486 -5.18 10.20 -3.74
CA VAL A 486 -6.47 10.85 -3.98
C VAL A 486 -7.21 11.19 -2.68
N HIS A 487 -7.12 10.36 -1.64
CA HIS A 487 -7.88 10.61 -0.41
C HIS A 487 -7.43 11.89 0.32
N PHE A 488 -6.14 12.24 0.28
CA PHE A 488 -5.64 13.51 0.84
C PHE A 488 -6.27 14.70 0.13
N TYR A 489 -6.28 14.69 -1.21
CA TYR A 489 -6.92 15.75 -1.99
C TYR A 489 -8.43 15.80 -1.76
N ALA A 490 -9.10 14.65 -1.64
CA ALA A 490 -10.53 14.58 -1.40
C ALA A 490 -10.91 15.14 -0.01
N ILE A 491 -10.17 14.76 1.04
CA ILE A 491 -10.38 15.28 2.40
C ILE A 491 -10.12 16.79 2.43
N THR A 492 -9.00 17.26 1.86
CA THR A 492 -8.68 18.68 1.86
C THR A 492 -9.69 19.50 1.06
N ALA A 493 -10.11 19.03 -0.12
CA ALA A 493 -11.15 19.69 -0.90
C ALA A 493 -12.47 19.77 -0.12
N PHE A 494 -12.85 18.70 0.58
CA PHE A 494 -14.04 18.71 1.44
C PHE A 494 -13.92 19.76 2.55
N THR A 495 -12.77 19.86 3.23
CA THR A 495 -12.53 20.89 4.26
C THR A 495 -12.69 22.30 3.69
N VAL A 496 -12.12 22.56 2.50
CA VAL A 496 -12.20 23.86 1.84
C VAL A 496 -13.62 24.21 1.44
N ILE A 497 -14.37 23.27 0.85
CA ILE A 497 -15.77 23.48 0.45
C ILE A 497 -16.64 23.71 1.68
N LEU A 498 -16.46 22.93 2.75
CA LEU A 498 -17.19 23.11 3.99
C LEU A 498 -16.95 24.52 4.55
N TYR A 499 -15.69 24.94 4.63
CA TYR A 499 -15.35 26.27 5.13
C TYR A 499 -15.92 27.38 4.25
N ALA A 500 -15.76 27.29 2.92
CA ALA A 500 -16.25 28.29 1.97
C ALA A 500 -17.78 28.44 1.99
N THR A 501 -18.52 27.38 2.29
CA THR A 501 -19.99 27.38 2.28
C THR A 501 -20.63 27.67 3.63
N THR A 502 -19.97 27.32 4.73
CA THR A 502 -20.55 27.40 6.09
C THR A 502 -19.78 28.30 7.04
N GLY A 503 -18.54 28.68 6.71
CA GLY A 503 -17.61 29.35 7.63
C GLY A 503 -17.08 28.45 8.76
N ILE A 504 -17.44 27.17 8.78
CA ILE A 504 -17.06 26.24 9.85
C ILE A 504 -15.72 25.58 9.51
N TYR A 505 -14.76 25.65 10.44
CA TYR A 505 -13.50 24.91 10.37
C TYR A 505 -13.53 23.68 11.28
N GLY A 506 -13.58 22.51 10.66
CA GLY A 506 -13.66 21.21 11.32
C GLY A 506 -15.06 20.87 11.86
N ILE A 507 -15.33 19.58 12.01
CA ILE A 507 -16.63 18.98 12.36
C ILE A 507 -16.51 18.05 13.59
N PRO A 508 -17.61 17.76 14.30
CA PRO A 508 -17.58 16.80 15.40
C PRO A 508 -17.20 15.40 14.93
N MET A 509 -16.57 14.60 15.80
CA MET A 509 -16.07 13.24 15.48
C MET A 509 -17.13 12.30 14.90
N SER A 510 -18.40 12.43 15.31
CA SER A 510 -19.51 11.66 14.74
C SER A 510 -19.71 11.95 13.25
N LEU A 511 -19.60 13.22 12.84
CA LEU A 511 -19.72 13.61 11.45
C LEU A 511 -18.45 13.26 10.66
N VAL A 512 -17.26 13.32 11.29
CA VAL A 512 -16.02 12.82 10.67
C VAL A 512 -16.18 11.36 10.24
N PHE A 513 -16.80 10.52 11.08
CA PHE A 513 -17.07 9.12 10.74
C PHE A 513 -17.98 8.99 9.50
N VAL A 514 -19.01 9.81 9.39
CA VAL A 514 -19.91 9.82 8.21
C VAL A 514 -19.17 10.27 6.95
N VAL A 515 -18.37 11.34 7.04
CA VAL A 515 -17.55 11.83 5.91
C VAL A 515 -16.52 10.79 5.49
N TRP A 516 -15.89 10.10 6.45
CA TRP A 516 -14.96 9.02 6.19
C TRP A 516 -15.63 7.83 5.47
N LEU A 517 -16.85 7.44 5.85
CA LEU A 517 -17.60 6.41 5.11
C LEU A 517 -17.91 6.86 3.67
N GLY A 518 -18.29 8.13 3.48
CA GLY A 518 -18.47 8.73 2.15
C GLY A 518 -17.19 8.72 1.32
N LEU A 519 -16.04 9.04 1.93
CA LEU A 519 -14.72 8.95 1.33
C LEU A 519 -14.40 7.52 0.89
N LEU A 520 -14.68 6.50 1.73
CA LEU A 520 -14.47 5.10 1.35
C LEU A 520 -15.33 4.69 0.16
N ALA A 521 -16.59 5.14 0.10
CA ALA A 521 -17.48 4.87 -1.03
C ALA A 521 -16.95 5.53 -2.33
N LEU A 522 -16.48 6.77 -2.25
CA LEU A 522 -15.83 7.46 -3.37
C LEU A 522 -14.58 6.69 -3.82
N MET A 523 -13.68 6.37 -2.89
CA MET A 523 -12.45 5.63 -3.19
C MET A 523 -12.76 4.25 -3.77
N ARG A 524 -13.86 3.61 -3.39
CA ARG A 524 -14.25 2.29 -3.92
C ARG A 524 -14.45 2.37 -5.43
N VAL A 525 -15.16 3.39 -5.89
CA VAL A 525 -15.42 3.64 -7.31
C VAL A 525 -14.11 3.98 -8.03
N LEU A 526 -13.32 4.90 -7.49
CA LEU A 526 -12.08 5.34 -8.12
C LEU A 526 -11.03 4.22 -8.24
N CYS A 527 -10.90 3.37 -7.22
CA CYS A 527 -10.01 2.21 -7.27
C CYS A 527 -10.46 1.19 -8.33
N ASP A 528 -11.77 1.00 -8.54
CA ASP A 528 -12.29 0.14 -9.62
C ASP A 528 -12.03 0.72 -11.00
N CYS A 529 -12.29 2.02 -11.18
CA CYS A 529 -11.99 2.74 -12.42
C CYS A 529 -10.50 2.61 -12.76
N PHE A 530 -9.63 2.83 -11.77
CA PHE A 530 -8.19 2.65 -11.94
C PHE A 530 -7.82 1.20 -12.25
N ALA A 531 -8.44 0.21 -11.60
CA ALA A 531 -8.20 -1.20 -11.90
C ALA A 531 -8.61 -1.57 -13.33
N ALA A 532 -9.75 -1.07 -13.81
CA ALA A 532 -10.20 -1.25 -15.19
C ALA A 532 -9.25 -0.59 -16.20
N PHE A 533 -8.80 0.64 -15.92
CA PHE A 533 -7.79 1.33 -16.71
C PHE A 533 -6.46 0.56 -16.75
N LYS A 534 -5.96 0.10 -15.58
CA LYS A 534 -4.70 -0.64 -15.47
C LYS A 534 -4.70 -1.97 -16.22
N LYS A 535 -5.86 -2.57 -16.49
CA LYS A 535 -5.95 -3.78 -17.34
C LYS A 535 -5.64 -3.48 -18.81
N LYS A 536 -5.89 -2.26 -19.28
CA LYS A 536 -5.66 -1.82 -20.66
C LYS A 536 -4.22 -1.37 -20.93
N THR A 537 -3.37 -1.26 -19.91
CA THR A 537 -1.99 -0.78 -20.05
C THR A 537 -0.99 -1.93 -20.20
N THR A 538 0.12 -1.69 -20.89
CA THR A 538 1.20 -2.68 -21.04
C THR A 538 1.88 -2.99 -19.69
N VAL A 539 2.66 -4.07 -19.64
CA VAL A 539 3.40 -4.49 -18.44
C VAL A 539 4.48 -3.48 -18.04
N ASP A 540 5.06 -2.78 -19.02
CA ASP A 540 6.12 -1.78 -18.81
C ASP A 540 5.59 -0.35 -18.63
N SER A 541 4.27 -0.16 -18.60
CA SER A 541 3.64 1.15 -18.43
C SER A 541 3.94 1.78 -17.06
N ILE A 542 4.13 3.10 -17.01
CA ILE A 542 4.31 3.87 -15.78
C ILE A 542 3.15 3.68 -14.78
N TRP A 543 1.94 3.45 -15.29
CA TRP A 543 0.76 3.18 -14.46
C TRP A 543 0.85 1.88 -13.67
N ARG A 544 1.80 0.98 -14.01
CA ARG A 544 2.10 -0.24 -13.24
C ARG A 544 2.92 0.03 -11.98
N PHE A 545 3.43 1.25 -11.78
CA PHE A 545 4.03 1.67 -10.51
C PHE A 545 2.99 1.94 -9.41
N PHE A 546 1.73 2.20 -9.81
CA PHE A 546 0.60 2.61 -8.96
C PHE A 546 -0.27 1.44 -8.45
#